data_AF-A0A6A1WU03-F1
#
_entry.id   AF-A0A6A1WU03-F1
#
_cell.length_a   1.000
_cell.length_b   1.000
_cell.length_c   1.000
_cell.angle_alpha   90.00
_cell.angle_beta   90.00
_cell.angle_gamma   90.00
#
_symmetry.space_group_name_H-M   'P 1'
#
loop_
_entity.id
_entity.type
_entity.pdbx_description
1 polymer ?
#
loop_
_entity_poly.entity_id
_entity_poly.type
_entity_poly.pdbx_seq_one_letter_code
_entity_poly.pdbx_strand_id
1 'polypeptide(L)'
;MGLGLPLFTLVRPDLRWVRQVVSEISSMKNKVLFKINGTEEKFDAIVFATGNRPAKKWLKGMPKDGFPEHWKGKKWLYCAGFSRRGLYGVSMDATAIANDINQVIIAVTQDVHDLQIHVACVNPEVVH
;
A
#
# COMPACT_ATOMS: atom_id res chain seq x y z
N MET A 1 -2.87 -13.02 13.90
CA MET A 1 -1.58 -12.28 13.96
C MET A 1 -0.48 -13.23 13.53
N GLY A 2 -0.21 -13.32 12.22
CA GLY A 2 0.92 -14.11 11.73
C GLY A 2 2.14 -13.21 11.66
N LEU A 3 3.21 -13.58 12.36
CA LEU A 3 4.52 -12.95 12.25
C LEU A 3 5.07 -13.23 10.84
N GLY A 4 4.72 -12.38 9.88
CA GLY A 4 5.35 -12.36 8.58
C GLY A 4 6.80 -11.95 8.75
N LEU A 5 7.71 -12.92 8.80
CA LEU A 5 9.14 -12.65 8.74
C LEU A 5 9.42 -11.87 7.44
N PRO A 6 10.13 -10.73 7.50
CA PRO A 6 10.47 -10.01 6.29
C PRO A 6 11.36 -10.90 5.43
N LEU A 7 10.90 -11.20 4.21
CA LEU A 7 11.63 -12.02 3.25
C LEU A 7 12.70 -11.13 2.60
N PHE A 8 13.85 -10.98 3.24
CA PHE A 8 15.02 -10.36 2.61
C PHE A 8 15.90 -11.47 2.02
N THR A 9 16.44 -11.23 0.82
CA THR A 9 17.43 -12.11 0.20
C THR A 9 18.81 -11.48 0.40
N LEU A 10 19.74 -12.27 0.92
CA LEU A 10 21.10 -11.85 1.23
C LEU A 10 22.07 -12.58 0.30
N VAL A 11 22.95 -11.82 -0.36
CA VAL A 11 23.97 -12.36 -1.26
C VAL A 11 25.32 -12.31 -0.54
N ARG A 12 25.97 -13.47 -0.41
CA ARG A 12 27.26 -13.63 0.27
C ARG A 12 28.44 -13.58 -0.73
N PRO A 13 29.65 -13.19 -0.25
CA PRO A 13 30.84 -13.04 -1.10
C PRO A 13 31.33 -14.33 -1.74
N ASP A 14 30.94 -15.49 -1.21
CA ASP A 14 31.40 -16.81 -1.66
C ASP A 14 30.51 -17.43 -2.75
N LEU A 15 29.59 -16.66 -3.35
CA LEU A 15 28.73 -17.05 -4.50
C LEU A 15 27.92 -18.35 -4.30
N ARG A 16 27.79 -18.84 -3.06
CA ARG A 16 26.92 -19.97 -2.73
C ARG A 16 25.52 -19.48 -2.42
N TRP A 17 24.54 -19.92 -3.22
CA TRP A 17 23.12 -19.67 -3.00
C TRP A 17 22.59 -20.47 -1.79
N VAL A 18 23.00 -20.09 -0.59
CA VAL A 18 22.40 -20.62 0.63
C VAL A 18 21.16 -19.80 0.92
N ARG A 19 19.98 -20.38 0.66
CA ARG A 19 18.69 -19.78 1.06
C ARG A 19 18.52 -19.95 2.58
N GLN A 20 19.25 -19.16 3.35
CA GLN A 20 19.21 -19.20 4.81
C GLN A 20 18.07 -18.31 5.31
N VAL A 21 17.15 -18.88 6.08
CA VAL A 21 16.18 -18.08 6.85
C VAL A 21 16.89 -17.56 8.09
N VAL A 22 16.94 -16.25 8.25
CA VAL A 22 17.59 -15.57 9.38
C VAL A 22 16.58 -14.69 10.12
N SER A 23 16.88 -14.37 11.37
CA SER A 23 16.02 -13.53 12.21
C SER A 23 16.01 -12.06 11.78
N GLU A 24 15.12 -11.24 12.35
CA GLU A 24 15.03 -9.80 12.07
C GLU A 24 16.40 -9.09 12.20
N ILE A 25 16.68 -8.15 11.29
CA ILE A 25 17.85 -7.29 11.36
C ILE A 25 17.71 -6.33 12.54
N SER A 26 18.66 -6.34 13.48
CA SER A 26 18.67 -5.43 14.63
C SER A 26 19.47 -4.15 14.38
N SER A 27 20.52 -4.20 13.55
CA SER A 27 21.35 -3.06 13.19
C SER A 27 22.09 -3.30 11.88
N MET A 28 22.28 -2.24 11.09
CA MET A 28 23.07 -2.26 9.87
C MET A 28 24.09 -1.14 9.91
N LYS A 29 25.37 -1.51 9.88
CA LYS A 29 26.50 -0.61 9.66
C LYS A 29 27.37 -1.21 8.54
N ASN A 30 28.64 -1.48 8.82
CA ASN A 30 29.53 -2.24 7.91
C ASN A 30 29.25 -3.75 7.89
N LYS A 31 28.43 -4.22 8.83
CA LYS A 31 27.91 -5.57 8.94
C LYS A 31 26.44 -5.50 9.32
N VAL A 32 25.73 -6.59 9.10
CA VAL A 32 24.33 -6.76 9.55
C VAL A 32 24.34 -7.60 10.80
N LEU A 33 23.69 -7.10 11.85
CA LEU A 33 23.45 -7.83 13.10
C LEU A 33 22.02 -8.38 13.10
N PHE A 34 21.87 -9.66 13.46
CA PHE A 34 20.57 -10.30 13.57
C PHE A 34 20.11 -10.41 15.02
N LYS A 35 18.83 -10.09 15.27
CA LYS A 35 18.25 -9.87 16.61
C LYS A 35 18.26 -11.10 17.53
N ILE A 36 17.95 -12.28 17.00
CA ILE A 36 17.81 -13.49 17.82
C ILE A 36 19.16 -14.20 17.99
N ASN A 37 19.99 -14.16 16.96
CA ASN A 37 21.21 -14.96 16.92
C ASN A 37 22.45 -14.18 17.38
N GLY A 38 22.36 -12.85 17.49
CA GLY A 38 23.52 -11.99 17.78
C GLY A 38 24.63 -12.09 16.74
N THR A 39 24.37 -12.74 15.60
CA THR A 39 25.38 -12.98 14.57
C THR A 39 25.59 -11.75 13.73
N GLU A 40 26.86 -11.38 13.55
CA GLU A 40 27.28 -10.35 12.62
C GLU A 40 27.77 -10.98 11.32
N GLU A 41 27.14 -10.63 10.20
CA GLU A 41 27.55 -11.13 8.88
C GLU A 41 27.81 -9.97 7.90
N LYS A 42 28.73 -10.21 6.94
CA LYS A 42 28.99 -9.32 5.81
C LYS A 42 28.23 -9.82 4.59
N PHE A 43 27.67 -8.89 3.83
CA PHE A 43 26.91 -9.15 2.61
C PHE A 43 27.38 -8.20 1.51
N ASP A 44 27.37 -8.66 0.26
CA ASP A 44 27.67 -7.80 -0.89
C ASP A 44 26.45 -7.00 -1.32
N ALA A 45 25.25 -7.56 -1.07
CA ALA A 45 23.99 -6.91 -1.38
C ALA A 45 22.88 -7.34 -0.39
N ILE A 46 21.97 -6.39 -0.12
CA ILE A 46 20.75 -6.60 0.67
C ILE A 46 19.56 -6.13 -0.17
N VAL A 47 18.56 -7.00 -0.39
CA VAL A 47 17.34 -6.66 -1.14
C VAL A 47 16.16 -6.52 -0.17
N PHE A 48 15.61 -5.30 -0.07
CA PHE A 48 14.41 -5.04 0.73
C PHE A 48 13.14 -5.35 -0.07
N ALA A 49 12.50 -6.49 0.21
CA ALA A 49 11.18 -6.84 -0.32
C ALA A 49 10.06 -6.57 0.71
N THR A 50 10.12 -5.43 1.42
CA THR A 50 9.23 -5.08 2.53
C THR A 50 7.85 -4.55 2.10
N GLY A 51 7.53 -4.64 0.80
CA GLY A 51 6.29 -4.15 0.22
C GLY A 51 6.28 -2.63 -0.01
N ASN A 52 5.25 -2.15 -0.73
CA ASN A 52 5.10 -0.74 -1.09
C ASN A 52 3.99 -0.07 -0.25
N ARG A 53 4.14 1.23 0.03
CA ARG A 53 3.12 2.07 0.67
C ARG A 53 2.66 3.13 -0.34
N PRO A 54 1.35 3.34 -0.53
CA PRO A 54 0.86 4.36 -1.45
C PRO A 54 1.35 5.75 -1.04
N ALA A 55 1.85 6.54 -2.00
CA ALA A 55 2.28 7.92 -1.79
C ALA A 55 1.05 8.83 -1.66
N LYS A 56 0.84 9.42 -0.47
CA LYS A 56 -0.36 10.23 -0.15
C LYS A 56 -0.07 11.72 0.04
N LYS A 57 1.16 12.18 -0.19
CA LYS A 57 1.59 13.54 0.19
C LYS A 57 0.82 14.65 -0.55
N TRP A 58 0.38 14.40 -1.78
CA TRP A 58 -0.38 15.35 -2.58
C TRP A 58 -1.90 15.25 -2.40
N LEU A 59 -2.40 14.15 -1.80
CA LEU A 59 -3.84 13.87 -1.70
C LEU A 59 -4.34 14.03 -0.25
N LYS A 60 -5.04 15.13 0.02
CA LYS A 60 -5.71 15.38 1.30
C LYS A 60 -7.14 14.83 1.27
N GLY A 61 -7.61 14.32 2.42
CA GLY A 61 -9.01 13.89 2.58
C GLY A 61 -9.29 12.43 2.24
N MET A 62 -8.26 11.60 2.06
CA MET A 62 -8.43 10.15 1.89
C MET A 62 -9.27 9.54 3.02
N PRO A 63 -10.08 8.50 2.70
CA PRO A 63 -10.79 7.72 3.70
C PRO A 63 -9.83 7.17 4.75
N LYS A 64 -10.21 7.28 6.01
CA LYS A 64 -9.47 6.70 7.14
C LYS A 64 -10.03 5.34 7.54
N ASP A 65 -11.25 5.05 7.13
CA ASP A 65 -11.96 3.84 7.50
C ASP A 65 -11.38 2.62 6.81
N GLY A 66 -11.52 1.49 7.50
CA GLY A 66 -11.20 0.19 6.93
C GLY A 66 -12.30 -0.28 5.99
N PHE A 67 -12.03 -1.38 5.29
CA PHE A 67 -13.06 -2.07 4.53
C PHE A 67 -14.23 -2.48 5.44
N PRO A 68 -15.51 -2.34 4.99
CA PRO A 68 -15.94 -2.07 3.61
C PRO A 68 -16.14 -0.60 3.21
N GLU A 69 -16.01 0.35 4.13
CA GLU A 69 -16.35 1.76 3.92
C GLU A 69 -15.13 2.64 3.54
N HIS A 70 -14.02 2.00 3.15
CA HIS A 70 -12.73 2.66 2.88
C HIS A 70 -12.65 3.47 1.58
N TRP A 71 -13.77 3.65 0.87
CA TRP A 71 -13.81 4.23 -0.47
C TRP A 71 -14.33 5.68 -0.50
N LYS A 72 -15.05 6.15 0.53
CA LYS A 72 -15.62 7.50 0.58
C LYS A 72 -14.79 8.45 1.43
N GLY A 73 -14.23 9.48 0.80
CA GLY A 73 -13.38 10.49 1.42
C GLY A 73 -14.12 11.79 1.73
N LYS A 74 -13.38 12.80 2.19
CA LYS A 74 -13.95 14.15 2.42
C LYS A 74 -14.03 14.94 1.12
N LYS A 75 -14.94 15.92 1.05
CA LYS A 75 -15.06 16.89 -0.06
C LYS A 75 -15.18 16.22 -1.44
N TRP A 76 -16.14 15.30 -1.59
CA TRP A 76 -16.42 14.61 -2.87
C TRP A 76 -15.25 13.77 -3.41
N LEU A 77 -14.29 13.41 -2.57
CA LEU A 77 -13.19 12.53 -2.93
C LEU A 77 -13.62 11.07 -2.76
N TYR A 78 -13.35 10.25 -3.78
CA TYR A 78 -13.53 8.80 -3.73
C TYR A 78 -12.19 8.10 -3.96
N CYS A 79 -12.02 6.92 -3.35
CA CYS A 79 -10.80 6.13 -3.43
C CYS A 79 -11.14 4.67 -3.78
N ALA A 80 -10.64 4.19 -4.91
CA ALA A 80 -10.78 2.80 -5.31
C ALA A 80 -9.42 2.08 -5.30
N GLY A 81 -9.40 0.82 -4.86
CA GLY A 81 -8.23 -0.06 -4.98
C GLY A 81 -7.18 0.07 -3.87
N PHE A 82 -7.41 0.90 -2.85
CA PHE A 82 -6.50 1.06 -1.71
C PHE A 82 -6.71 0.02 -0.60
N SER A 83 -7.67 -0.90 -0.74
CA SER A 83 -7.98 -1.95 0.23
C SER A 83 -7.05 -3.16 0.18
N ARG A 84 -6.15 -3.23 -0.81
CA ARG A 84 -5.25 -4.38 -1.07
C ARG A 84 -6.00 -5.71 -1.27
N ARG A 85 -7.24 -5.67 -1.74
CA ARG A 85 -8.10 -6.84 -2.00
C ARG A 85 -8.09 -7.32 -3.45
N GLY A 86 -7.10 -6.90 -4.24
CA GLY A 86 -6.99 -7.26 -5.66
C GLY A 86 -8.12 -6.71 -6.52
N LEU A 87 -8.29 -7.27 -7.73
CA LEU A 87 -9.26 -6.79 -8.73
C LEU A 87 -10.70 -6.83 -8.22
N TYR A 88 -11.06 -7.87 -7.45
CA TYR A 88 -12.38 -7.98 -6.84
C TYR A 88 -12.67 -6.81 -5.89
N GLY A 89 -11.70 -6.46 -5.03
CA GLY A 89 -11.81 -5.29 -4.16
C GLY A 89 -11.97 -3.97 -4.93
N VAL A 90 -11.22 -3.80 -6.03
CA VAL A 90 -11.36 -2.62 -6.91
C VAL A 90 -12.76 -2.54 -7.52
N SER A 91 -13.29 -3.67 -7.99
CA SER A 91 -14.65 -3.73 -8.56
C SER A 91 -15.71 -3.36 -7.53
N MET A 92 -15.59 -3.84 -6.29
CA MET A 92 -16.51 -3.48 -5.21
C MET A 92 -16.46 -1.98 -4.92
N ASP A 93 -15.26 -1.41 -4.83
CA ASP A 93 -15.07 0.02 -4.58
C ASP A 93 -15.71 0.85 -5.71
N ALA A 94 -15.45 0.48 -6.97
CA ALA A 94 -16.00 1.17 -8.14
C ALA A 94 -17.54 1.14 -8.16
N THR A 95 -18.15 0.00 -7.87
CA THR A 95 -19.61 -0.14 -7.78
C THR A 95 -20.19 0.70 -6.65
N ALA A 96 -19.56 0.71 -5.47
CA ALA A 96 -20.02 1.51 -4.34
C ALA A 96 -19.95 3.02 -4.64
N ILE A 97 -18.86 3.47 -5.26
CA ILE A 97 -18.68 4.86 -5.70
C ILE A 97 -19.75 5.26 -6.72
N ALA A 98 -19.97 4.43 -7.74
CA ALA A 98 -20.97 4.70 -8.78
C ALA A 98 -22.39 4.82 -8.18
N ASN A 99 -22.74 3.93 -7.26
CA ASN A 99 -24.03 3.97 -6.57
C ASN A 99 -24.20 5.23 -5.72
N ASP A 100 -23.15 5.66 -5.00
CA ASP A 100 -23.18 6.88 -4.19
C ASP A 100 -23.36 8.13 -5.04
N ILE A 101 -22.63 8.23 -6.16
CA ILE A 101 -22.77 9.33 -7.11
C ILE A 101 -24.18 9.35 -7.70
N ASN A 102 -24.71 8.19 -8.09
CA ASN A 102 -26.06 8.11 -8.65
C ASN A 102 -27.13 8.57 -7.64
N GLN A 103 -27.01 8.16 -6.36
CA GLN A 103 -27.91 8.62 -5.30
C GLN A 103 -27.84 10.13 -5.10
N VAL A 104 -26.63 10.70 -5.13
CA VAL A 104 -26.43 12.15 -5.04
C VAL A 104 -27.09 12.86 -6.23
N ILE A 105 -26.87 12.40 -7.46
CA ILE A 105 -27.44 13.01 -8.66
C ILE A 105 -28.97 12.99 -8.60
N ILE A 106 -29.57 11.86 -8.23
CA ILE A 106 -31.01 11.71 -8.06
C ILE A 106 -31.54 12.67 -6.97
N ALA A 107 -30.80 12.85 -5.89
CA ALA A 107 -31.16 13.80 -4.83
C ALA A 107 -31.01 15.27 -5.26
N VAL A 108 -30.08 15.58 -6.16
CA VAL A 108 -29.73 16.95 -6.61
C VAL A 108 -30.54 17.39 -7.84
N THR A 109 -31.22 16.49 -8.55
CA THR A 109 -32.16 16.86 -9.64
C THR A 109 -33.35 17.75 -9.23
N GLN A 110 -33.39 18.28 -8.00
CA GLN A 110 -34.27 19.37 -7.56
C GLN A 110 -33.60 20.76 -7.46
N ASP A 111 -32.27 20.90 -7.52
CA ASP A 111 -31.60 22.21 -7.60
C ASP A 111 -30.13 22.04 -8.04
N VAL A 112 -29.81 22.45 -9.27
CA VAL A 112 -28.52 22.20 -9.91
C VAL A 112 -27.64 23.43 -9.78
N HIS A 113 -26.53 23.39 -9.03
CA HIS A 113 -25.28 24.13 -9.35
C HIS A 113 -24.07 23.53 -8.57
N ASP A 114 -22.98 23.25 -9.31
CA ASP A 114 -21.63 22.83 -8.90
C ASP A 114 -21.41 21.45 -8.23
N LEU A 115 -21.32 20.40 -9.06
CA LEU A 115 -20.68 19.12 -8.71
C LEU A 115 -19.37 18.95 -9.47
N GLN A 116 -18.24 19.21 -8.82
CA GLN A 116 -16.90 18.94 -9.36
C GLN A 116 -16.38 17.59 -8.85
N ILE A 117 -16.59 16.52 -9.64
CA ILE A 117 -16.14 15.17 -9.31
C ILE A 117 -14.65 15.04 -9.64
N HIS A 118 -13.81 14.80 -8.63
CA HIS A 118 -12.39 14.47 -8.82
C HIS A 118 -12.15 12.98 -8.58
N VAL A 119 -11.94 12.22 -9.66
CA VAL A 119 -11.52 10.82 -9.60
C VAL A 119 -9.99 10.77 -9.64
N ALA A 120 -9.36 10.36 -8.54
CA ALA A 120 -7.93 10.15 -8.48
C ALA A 120 -7.60 8.68 -8.68
N CYS A 121 -7.12 8.31 -9.87
CA CYS A 121 -6.44 7.04 -10.09
C CYS A 121 -4.95 7.21 -9.79
N VAL A 122 -4.39 6.37 -8.91
CA VAL A 122 -2.93 6.30 -8.76
C VAL A 122 -2.38 5.60 -9.97
N ASN A 123 -1.69 6.36 -10.82
CA ASN A 123 -0.94 5.82 -11.94
C ASN A 123 0.21 4.94 -11.38
N PRO A 124 0.25 3.62 -11.67
CA PRO A 124 1.30 2.75 -11.16
C PRO A 124 2.70 3.09 -11.70
N GLU A 125 2.81 3.96 -12.71
CA GLU A 125 4.08 4.29 -13.38
C GLU A 125 4.86 5.46 -12.76
N VAL A 126 4.34 6.16 -11.75
CA VAL A 126 5.08 7.28 -11.12
C VAL A 126 5.67 6.82 -9.77
N VAL A 127 6.70 5.99 -9.87
CA VAL A 127 7.65 5.71 -8.78
C VAL A 127 9.03 6.12 -9.28
N HIS A 128 9.42 7.35 -8.97
CA HIS A 128 10.82 7.81 -9.01
C HIS A 128 11.42 7.69 -7.62
#